data_AF-Q86F41-F1
#
_entry.id   AF-Q86F41-F1
#
_cell.length_a   1.000
_cell.length_b   1.000
_cell.length_c   1.000
_cell.angle_alpha   90.00
_cell.angle_beta   90.00
_cell.angle_gamma   90.00
#
_symmetry.space_group_name_H-M   'P 1'
#
loop_
_entity.id
_entity.type
_entity.pdbx_description
1 polymer ?
#
loop_
_entity_poly.entity_id
_entity_poly.type
_entity_poly.pdbx_seq_one_letter_code
_entity_poly.pdbx_strand_id
1 'polypeptide(L)' 'MPRIVIDGVEIDFPYQPYDCQLEYMTKVLLSLNQGKHAILESPTGTGKTLCLLCASLAWLDKQIRPARININNRY' A
#
# COMPACT_ATOMS: atom_id res chain seq x y z
N MET A 1 2.84 -14.92 0.49
CA MET A 1 2.12 -13.69 0.16
C MET A 1 2.70 -13.17 -1.15
N PRO A 2 1.94 -13.09 -2.25
CA PRO A 2 2.43 -12.45 -3.46
C PRO A 2 2.85 -11.01 -3.17
N ARG A 3 3.96 -10.61 -3.79
CA ARG A 3 4.46 -9.23 -3.74
C ARG A 3 4.02 -8.52 -5.00
N ILE A 4 3.26 -7.45 -4.83
CA ILE A 4 2.72 -6.62 -5.90
C ILE A 4 3.47 -5.29 -5.86
N VAL A 5 3.84 -4.76 -7.02
CA VAL A 5 4.45 -3.43 -7.12
C VAL A 5 3.46 -2.49 -7.79
N ILE A 6 3.04 -1.46 -7.07
CA ILE A 6 2.16 -0.39 -7.59
C ILE A 6 2.83 0.95 -7.31
N ASP A 7 3.06 1.76 -8.34
CA ASP A 7 3.74 3.08 -8.24
C ASP A 7 5.06 3.03 -7.44
N GLY A 8 5.82 1.94 -7.62
CA GLY A 8 7.09 1.69 -6.92
C GLY A 8 6.93 1.44 -5.41
N VAL A 9 5.74 1.10 -4.93
CA VAL A 9 5.47 0.63 -3.57
C VAL A 9 5.33 -0.89 -3.61
N GLU A 10 6.14 -1.59 -2.82
CA GLU A 10 6.04 -3.04 -2.66
C GLU A 10 4.95 -3.37 -1.63
N ILE A 11 3.88 -4.03 -2.08
CA ILE A 11 2.76 -4.45 -1.24
C ILE A 11 2.79 -5.97 -1.10
N ASP A 12 2.95 -6.45 0.13
CA ASP A 12 2.71 -7.85 0.46
C ASP A 12 1.21 -8.07 0.66
N PHE A 13 0.58 -8.82 -0.25
CA PHE A 13 -0.85 -9.11 -0.20
C PHE A 13 -1.06 -10.59 0.14
N PRO A 14 -2.07 -10.97 0.96
CA PRO A 14 -2.19 -12.35 1.45
C PRO A 14 -2.55 -13.37 0.36
N TYR A 15 -3.18 -12.93 -0.73
CA TYR A 15 -3.67 -13.78 -1.83
C TYR A 15 -3.32 -13.17 -3.18
N GLN A 16 -3.55 -13.89 -4.28
CA GLN A 16 -3.47 -13.28 -5.61
C GLN A 16 -4.58 -12.22 -5.71
N PRO A 17 -4.25 -10.94 -5.93
CA PRO A 17 -5.25 -9.88 -5.98
C PRO A 17 -6.14 -10.01 -7.23
N TYR A 18 -7.40 -9.64 -7.09
CA TYR A 18 -8.29 -9.40 -8.23
C TYR A 18 -7.99 -8.04 -8.86
N ASP A 19 -8.37 -7.85 -10.13
CA ASP A 19 -8.16 -6.58 -10.85
C ASP A 19 -8.78 -5.37 -10.11
N CYS A 20 -9.97 -5.54 -9.53
CA CYS A 20 -10.62 -4.49 -8.75
C CYS A 20 -9.87 -4.14 -7.45
N GLN A 21 -9.14 -5.09 -6.87
CA GLN A 21 -8.30 -4.86 -5.69
C GLN A 21 -7.02 -4.11 -6.07
N LEU A 22 -6.42 -4.45 -7.20
CA LEU A 22 -5.28 -3.71 -7.78
C LEU A 22 -5.67 -2.26 -8.06
N GLU A 23 -6.82 -2.04 -8.70
CA GLU A 23 -7.32 -0.69 -8.96
C GLU A 23 -7.58 0.07 -7.65
N TYR A 24 -8.24 -0.54 -6.68
CA TYR A 24 -8.52 0.08 -5.39
C TYR A 24 -7.22 0.49 -4.67
N MET A 25 -6.24 -0.42 -4.57
CA MET A 25 -4.93 -0.13 -3.97
C MET A 25 -4.19 0.97 -4.72
N THR A 26 -4.27 1.01 -6.06
CA THR A 26 -3.70 2.08 -6.89
C THR A 26 -4.30 3.43 -6.54
N LYS A 27 -5.62 3.53 -6.40
CA LYS A 27 -6.28 4.79 -6.00
C LYS A 27 -5.94 5.21 -4.58
N VAL A 28 -5.80 4.25 -3.65
CA VAL A 28 -5.30 4.53 -2.29
C VAL A 28 -3.91 5.16 -2.35
N LEU A 29 -2.95 4.51 -3.03
CA LEU A 29 -1.58 5.02 -3.15
C LEU A 29 -1.51 6.38 -3.84
N LEU A 30 -2.29 6.59 -4.90
CA LEU A 30 -2.39 7.88 -5.58
C LEU A 30 -2.84 8.99 -4.62
N SER A 31 -3.87 8.73 -3.81
CA SER A 31 -4.41 9.72 -2.87
C SER A 31 -3.41 10.07 -1.76
N LEU A 32 -2.72 9.05 -1.21
CA LEU A 32 -1.67 9.22 -0.21
C LEU A 32 -0.48 10.01 -0.77
N ASN A 33 0.01 9.65 -1.96
CA ASN A 33 1.13 10.34 -2.61
C ASN A 33 0.82 11.81 -2.92
N GLN A 34 -0.44 12.14 -3.22
CA GLN A 34 -0.88 13.50 -3.50
C GLN A 34 -1.26 14.28 -2.24
N GLY A 35 -1.31 13.65 -1.06
CA GLY A 35 -1.79 14.27 0.17
C GLY A 35 -3.26 14.72 0.09
N LYS A 36 -4.10 13.97 -0.65
CA LYS A 36 -5.51 14.31 -0.89
C LYS A 36 -6.46 13.34 -0.22
N HIS A 37 -7.67 13.81 0.07
CA HIS A 37 -8.79 12.94 0.45
C HIS A 37 -9.33 12.21 -0.78
N ALA A 38 -9.76 10.96 -0.60
CA ALA A 38 -10.36 10.14 -1.65
C ALA A 38 -11.63 9.46 -1.14
N ILE A 39 -12.66 9.42 -1.99
CA ILE A 39 -13.86 8.62 -1.81
C ILE A 39 -13.76 7.48 -2.81
N LEU A 40 -13.55 6.25 -2.31
CA LEU A 40 -13.33 5.08 -3.13
C LEU A 40 -14.46 4.08 -2.93
N GLU A 41 -15.15 3.75 -4.01
CA GLU A 41 -16.18 2.71 -4.00
C GLU A 41 -15.68 1.44 -4.67
N SER A 42 -16.08 0.30 -4.12
CA SER A 42 -15.93 -0.99 -4.78
C SER A 42 -17.08 -1.92 -4.37
N PRO A 43 -17.36 -2.97 -5.16
CA PRO A 43 -18.37 -3.98 -4.81
C PRO A 43 -18.15 -4.58 -3.42
N THR A 44 -19.22 -5.02 -2.75
CA THR A 44 -19.12 -5.73 -1.47
C THR A 44 -18.41 -7.08 -1.65
N GLY A 45 -17.84 -7.62 -0.57
CA GLY A 45 -17.12 -8.91 -0.62
C GLY A 45 -15.74 -8.90 -1.30
N THR A 46 -15.28 -7.77 -1.83
CA THR A 46 -13.99 -7.66 -2.54
C THR A 46 -12.78 -7.36 -1.64
N GLY A 47 -12.96 -7.34 -0.31
CA GLY A 47 -11.84 -7.12 0.62
C GLY A 47 -11.31 -5.69 0.66
N LYS A 48 -12.17 -4.66 0.54
CA LYS A 48 -11.80 -3.23 0.64
C LYS A 48 -10.91 -2.91 1.83
N THR A 49 -11.29 -3.39 3.02
CA THR A 49 -10.53 -3.17 4.26
C THR A 49 -9.12 -3.74 4.15
N LEU A 50 -8.99 -4.94 3.57
CA LEU A 50 -7.70 -5.58 3.36
C LEU A 50 -6.85 -4.79 2.35
N CYS A 51 -7.44 -4.37 1.22
CA CYS A 51 -6.77 -3.53 0.22
C CYS A 51 -6.25 -2.21 0.84
N LEU A 52 -7.12 -1.53 1.60
CA LEU A 52 -6.80 -0.28 2.26
C LEU A 52 -5.64 -0.45 3.25
N LEU A 53 -5.68 -1.48 4.10
CA LEU A 53 -4.65 -1.75 5.10
C LEU A 53 -3.31 -2.09 4.43
N CYS A 54 -3.29 -3.05 3.51
CA CYS A 54 -2.06 -3.47 2.83
C CYS A 54 -1.40 -2.32 2.08
N ALA A 55 -2.16 -1.55 1.29
CA ALA A 55 -1.62 -0.40 0.56
C ALA A 55 -1.12 0.70 1.48
N SER A 56 -1.86 1.04 2.54
CA SER A 56 -1.47 2.12 3.47
C SER A 56 -0.23 1.76 4.29
N LEU A 57 -0.11 0.52 4.76
CA LEU A 57 1.06 0.05 5.50
C LEU A 57 2.31 -0.02 4.61
N ALA A 58 2.16 -0.52 3.39
CA ALA A 58 3.26 -0.56 2.42
C ALA A 58 3.73 0.85 2.03
N TRP A 59 2.80 1.79 1.83
CA TRP A 59 3.12 3.19 1.62
C TRP A 59 3.91 3.77 2.81
N LEU A 60 3.45 3.53 4.03
CA LEU A 60 4.12 4.01 5.24
C LEU A 60 5.52 3.39 5.41
N ASP A 61 5.70 2.09 5.18
CA ASP A 61 7.01 1.44 5.28
C ASP A 61 8.00 2.03 4.26
N LYS A 62 7.56 2.29 3.02
CA LYS A 62 8.38 2.97 2.01
C LYS A 62 8.86 4.35 2.47
N GLN A 63 8.02 5.12 3.16
CA GLN A 63 8.38 6.44 3.68
C GLN A 63 9.36 6.36 4.87
N ILE A 64 9.23 5.35 5.73
CA ILE A 64 10.05 5.19 6.95
C ILE A 64 11.38 4.49 6.66
N ARG A 65 11.44 3.57 5.68
CA ARG A 65 12.64 2.81 5.32
C ARG A 65 13.91 3.66 5.10
N PRO A 66 13.89 4.82 4.40
CA PRO A 66 15.08 5.66 4.31
C PRO A 66 15.59 6.17 5.67
N ALA A 67 14.72 6.30 6.69
CA ALA A 67 15.11 6.72 8.03
C ALA A 67 15.65 5.57 8.91
N ARG A 68 15.50 4.30 8.49
CA ARG A 68 15.97 3.12 9.26
C ARG A 68 17.45 2.78 9.04
N ILE A 69 18.13 3.43 8.09
CA ILE A 69 19.57 3.26 7.83
C ILE A 69 20.38 4.29 8.65
N ASN A 70 20.46 4.17 9.99
CA ASN A 70 21.58 4.63 10.83
C ASN A 70 21.34 4.45 12.36
N ILE A 71 21.14 3.23 12.85
CA ILE A 71 21.11 2.97 14.31
C ILE A 71 22.19 2.00 14.80
N ASN A 72 23.01 1.43 13.90
CA ASN A 72 24.02 0.43 14.26
C ASN A 72 25.48 0.89 14.06
N ASN A 73 25.75 2.20 13.87
CA ASN A 73 27.12 2.71 13.69
C ASN A 73 27.51 3.82 14.69
N ARG A 74 27.01 3.74 15.93
CA ARG A 74 27.50 4.56 17.06
C ARG A 74 28.10 3.69 18.14
N TYR A 75 29.28 3.12 17.89
CA TYR A 75 30.32 2.85 18.88
C TYR A 75 31.67 2.94 18.17
#